data_AF-A0A925GWH0-F1
#
_entry.id   AF-A0A925GWH0-F1
#
_cell.length_a   1.000
_cell.length_b   1.000
_cell.length_c   1.000
_cell.angle_alpha   90.00
_cell.angle_beta   90.00
_cell.angle_gamma   90.00
#
_symmetry.space_group_name_H-M   'P 1'
#
loop_
_entity.id
_entity.type
_entity.pdbx_description
1 polymer ?
#
loop_
_entity_poly.entity_id
_entity_poly.type
_entity_poly.pdbx_seq_one_letter_code
_entity_poly.pdbx_strand_id
1 'polypeptide(L)'
;ACGVVPIATNAGGVPDLVTHGEDGFLEAVGDVDSQAARVVELFRDETKLLRMSGAARDTAVSRFSAERLIPLYEAHYEKVLRSA
;
A
#
# COMPACT_ATOMS: atom_id res chain seq x y z
N ALA A 1 -4.51 -3.95 4.94
CA ALA A 1 -5.12 -5.05 5.73
C ALA A 1 -6.41 -4.60 6.41
N CYS A 2 -6.37 -3.59 7.29
CA CYS A 2 -7.52 -3.17 8.10
C CYS A 2 -8.46 -2.15 7.42
N GLY A 3 -8.25 -1.81 6.13
CA GLY A 3 -9.05 -0.79 5.43
C GLY A 3 -8.76 0.65 5.89
N VAL A 4 -7.61 0.91 6.52
CA VAL A 4 -7.18 2.28 6.82
C VAL A 4 -6.42 2.83 5.61
N VAL A 5 -6.77 4.04 5.18
CA VAL A 5 -6.09 4.73 4.08
C VAL A 5 -4.71 5.22 4.55
N PRO A 6 -3.60 4.78 3.92
CA PRO A 6 -2.28 5.29 4.24
C PRO A 6 -2.04 6.67 3.61
N ILE A 7 -1.58 7.62 4.41
CA ILE A 7 -0.92 8.84 3.95
C ILE A 7 0.53 8.71 4.42
N ALA A 8 1.46 8.59 3.48
CA ALA A 8 2.84 8.25 3.78
C ALA A 8 3.82 9.08 2.96
N THR A 9 5.11 8.90 3.23
CA THR A 9 6.17 9.56 2.46
C THR A 9 6.54 8.75 1.22
N ASN A 10 6.86 9.45 0.14
CA ASN A 10 7.42 8.89 -1.08
C ASN A 10 8.93 8.59 -0.89
N ALA A 11 9.25 7.65 -0.01
CA ALA A 11 10.62 7.32 0.36
C ALA A 11 10.83 5.82 0.64
N GLY A 12 12.04 5.33 0.35
CA GLY A 12 12.39 3.93 0.56
C GLY A 12 11.50 2.99 -0.26
N GLY A 13 11.08 1.89 0.36
CA GLY A 13 10.16 0.91 -0.26
C GLY A 13 8.67 1.24 -0.09
N VAL A 14 8.31 2.37 0.53
CA VAL A 14 6.89 2.76 0.70
C VAL A 14 6.18 2.95 -0.65
N PRO A 15 6.80 3.51 -1.70
CA PRO A 15 6.16 3.64 -3.01
C PRO A 15 5.86 2.31 -3.69
N ASP A 16 6.55 1.23 -3.29
CA ASP A 16 6.23 -0.11 -3.78
C ASP A 16 4.93 -0.66 -3.16
N LEU A 17 4.50 -0.11 -2.02
CA LEU A 17 3.33 -0.59 -1.26
C LEU A 17 2.04 0.16 -1.59
N VAL A 18 2.14 1.40 -2.05
CA VAL A 18 1.01 2.34 -2.21
C VAL A 18 1.04 2.96 -3.61
N THR A 19 -0.09 2.92 -4.30
CA THR A 19 -0.34 3.67 -5.54
C THR A 19 -0.98 5.02 -5.20
N HIS A 20 -0.19 6.10 -5.35
CA HIS A 20 -0.61 7.47 -5.00
C HIS A 20 -1.94 7.85 -5.68
N GLY A 21 -2.91 8.28 -4.87
CA GLY A 21 -4.23 8.74 -5.30
C GLY A 21 -5.27 7.62 -5.48
N GLU A 22 -4.86 6.35 -5.44
CA GLU A 22 -5.74 5.19 -5.64
C GLU A 22 -6.03 4.45 -4.34
N ASP A 23 -4.98 3.93 -3.70
CA ASP A 23 -5.04 3.12 -2.48
C ASP A 23 -4.33 3.78 -1.28
N GLY A 24 -3.97 5.05 -1.44
CA GLY A 24 -3.36 5.90 -0.44
C GLY A 24 -2.78 7.18 -1.04
N PHE A 25 -2.04 7.94 -0.25
CA PHE A 25 -1.30 9.11 -0.69
C PHE A 25 0.18 9.01 -0.33
N LEU A 26 1.01 9.54 -1.22
CA LEU A 26 2.45 9.64 -1.08
C LEU A 26 2.89 11.08 -1.27
N GLU A 27 3.49 11.68 -0.26
CA GLU A 27 4.00 13.06 -0.30
C GLU A 27 5.52 13.09 -0.03
N ALA A 28 6.19 14.20 -0.32
CA ALA A 28 7.63 14.31 -0.09
C ALA A 28 7.99 14.22 1.41
N VAL A 29 9.21 13.74 1.71
CA VAL A 29 9.73 13.73 3.09
C VAL A 29 9.83 15.18 3.58
N GLY A 30 9.24 15.45 4.74
CA GLY A 30 9.22 16.79 5.34
C GLY A 30 8.09 17.69 4.82
N ASP A 31 7.32 17.27 3.82
CA ASP A 31 6.14 18.00 3.36
C ASP A 31 4.93 17.72 4.26
N VAL A 32 4.93 18.40 5.41
CA VAL A 32 3.86 18.29 6.41
C VAL A 32 2.56 18.93 5.91
N ASP A 33 2.66 20.00 5.14
CA ASP A 33 1.50 20.75 4.64
C ASP A 33 0.67 19.89 3.68
N SER A 34 1.32 19.23 2.73
CA SER A 34 0.63 18.31 1.81
C SER A 34 0.03 17.12 2.55
N GLN A 35 0.74 16.52 3.52
CA GLN A 35 0.20 15.42 4.31
C GLN A 35 -1.04 15.83 5.12
N ALA A 36 -1.01 17.00 5.76
CA ALA A 36 -2.16 17.55 6.46
C ALA A 36 -3.34 17.82 5.51
N ALA A 37 -3.07 18.34 4.31
CA ALA A 37 -4.09 18.57 3.30
C ALA A 37 -4.80 17.27 2.89
N ARG A 38 -4.08 16.13 2.78
CA ARG A 38 -4.69 14.82 2.47
C ARG A 38 -5.60 14.30 3.57
N VAL A 39 -5.23 14.51 4.83
CA VAL A 39 -6.11 14.16 5.96
C VAL A 39 -7.40 14.96 5.89
N VAL A 40 -7.32 16.27 5.67
CA VAL A 40 -8.50 17.14 5.57
C VAL A 40 -9.35 16.77 4.35
N GLU A 41 -8.71 16.46 3.22
CA GLU A 41 -9.38 16.02 1.99
C GLU A 41 -10.24 14.76 2.24
N LEU A 42 -9.65 13.72 2.84
CA LEU A 42 -10.37 12.48 3.16
C LEU A 42 -11.46 12.68 4.22
N PHE A 43 -11.23 13.56 5.20
CA PHE A 43 -12.22 13.86 6.23
C PHE A 43 -13.45 14.60 5.67
N ARG A 44 -13.28 15.37 4.58
CA ARG A 44 -14.36 16.13 3.94
C ARG A 44 -15.13 15.35 2.88
N ASP A 45 -14.59 14.23 2.40
CA ASP A 45 -15.21 13.40 1.37
C ASP A 45 -15.26 11.93 1.79
N GLU A 46 -16.35 11.57 2.46
CA GLU A 46 -16.61 10.20 2.92
C GLU A 46 -16.64 9.19 1.76
N THR A 47 -17.14 9.59 0.59
CA THR A 47 -17.20 8.70 -0.57
C THR A 47 -15.80 8.36 -1.07
N LYS A 48 -14.91 9.36 -1.14
CA LYS A 48 -13.50 9.16 -1.46
C LYS A 48 -12.80 8.31 -0.40
N LEU A 49 -13.05 8.57 0.88
CA LEU A 49 -12.48 7.80 1.98
C LEU A 49 -12.87 6.32 1.88
N LEU A 50 -14.15 5.99 1.71
CA LEU A 50 -14.62 4.61 1.61
C LEU A 50 -14.07 3.90 0.39
N ARG A 51 -14.02 4.58 -0.77
CA ARG A 51 -13.43 4.01 -1.99
C ARG A 51 -11.95 3.69 -1.81
N MET A 52 -11.18 4.65 -1.28
CA MET A 52 -9.74 4.48 -1.07
C MET A 52 -9.44 3.46 0.04
N SER A 53 -10.29 3.37 1.07
CA SER A 53 -10.23 2.35 2.11
C SER A 53 -10.37 0.94 1.55
N GLY A 54 -11.36 0.74 0.65
CA GLY A 54 -11.53 -0.51 -0.08
C GLY A 54 -10.30 -0.86 -0.92
N ALA A 55 -9.83 0.09 -1.74
CA ALA A 55 -8.64 -0.08 -2.57
C ALA A 55 -7.39 -0.43 -1.73
N ALA A 56 -7.14 0.27 -0.62
CA ALA A 56 -6.03 0.00 0.31
C ALA A 56 -6.08 -1.42 0.88
N ARG A 57 -7.28 -1.92 1.21
CA ARG A 57 -7.46 -3.30 1.67
C ARG A 57 -7.22 -4.30 0.55
N ASP A 58 -7.77 -4.04 -0.63
CA ASP A 58 -7.65 -4.94 -1.78
C ASP A 58 -6.20 -5.04 -2.26
N THR A 59 -5.46 -3.93 -2.31
CA THR A 59 -4.01 -3.91 -2.56
C THR A 59 -3.28 -4.79 -1.54
N ALA A 60 -3.55 -4.64 -0.25
CA ALA A 60 -2.89 -5.42 0.78
C ALA A 60 -3.13 -6.93 0.62
N VAL A 61 -4.38 -7.34 0.36
CA VAL A 61 -4.75 -8.76 0.24
C VAL A 61 -4.27 -9.35 -1.08
N SER A 62 -4.38 -8.62 -2.18
CA SER A 62 -4.07 -9.12 -3.53
C SER A 62 -2.58 -9.11 -3.87
N ARG A 63 -1.76 -8.29 -3.21
CA ARG A 63 -0.32 -8.16 -3.50
C ARG A 63 0.57 -8.72 -2.40
N PHE A 64 0.16 -8.59 -1.14
CA PHE A 64 1.06 -8.77 0.01
C PHE A 64 0.58 -9.79 1.05
N SER A 65 -0.49 -10.54 0.76
CA SER A 65 -0.97 -11.59 1.65
C SER A 65 0.00 -12.76 1.74
N ALA A 66 0.02 -13.43 2.89
CA ALA A 66 0.84 -14.63 3.10
C ALA A 66 0.45 -15.75 2.13
N GLU A 67 -0.85 -15.91 1.90
CA GLU A 67 -1.44 -16.86 0.95
C GLU A 67 -0.88 -16.67 -0.47
N ARG A 68 -0.53 -15.43 -0.85
CA ARG A 68 0.09 -15.13 -2.13
C ARG A 68 1.61 -15.21 -2.10
N LEU A 69 2.25 -14.73 -1.04
CA LEU A 69 3.70 -14.60 -0.99
C LEU A 69 4.39 -15.94 -0.68
N ILE A 70 3.86 -16.76 0.23
CA ILE A 70 4.49 -18.03 0.64
C ILE A 70 4.76 -18.95 -0.56
N PRO A 71 3.81 -19.21 -1.47
CA PRO A 71 4.07 -20.07 -2.63
C PRO A 71 5.16 -19.53 -3.56
N LEU A 72 5.32 -18.21 -3.66
CA LEU A 72 6.38 -17.59 -4.46
C LEU A 72 7.75 -17.88 -3.85
N TYR A 73 7.88 -17.73 -2.53
CA TYR A 73 9.10 -18.06 -1.82
C TYR A 73 9.44 -19.56 -1.93
N GLU A 74 8.46 -20.44 -1.74
CA GLU A 74 8.65 -21.89 -1.86
C GLU A 74 9.12 -22.28 -3.27
N ALA A 75 8.46 -21.76 -4.31
CA ALA A 75 8.87 -22.00 -5.69
C ALA A 75 10.32 -21.52 -5.96
N HIS A 76 10.72 -20.39 -5.36
CA HIS A 76 12.10 -19.92 -5.43
C HIS A 76 13.09 -20.84 -4.71
N TYR A 77 12.76 -21.34 -3.52
CA TYR A 77 13.60 -22.31 -2.80
C TYR A 77 13.75 -23.61 -3.59
N GLU A 78 12.66 -24.15 -4.15
CA GLU A 78 12.72 -25.35 -4.96
C GLU A 78 13.55 -25.15 -6.24
N LYS A 79 13.49 -23.97 -6.84
CA LYS A 79 14.33 -23.62 -8.00
C LYS A 79 15.81 -23.69 -7.65
N VAL A 80 16.20 -23.11 -6.51
CA VAL A 80 17.60 -23.12 -6.05
C VAL A 80 18.07 -24.54 -5.74
N LEU A 81 17.28 -25.33 -5.02
CA LEU A 81 17.60 -26.72 -4.69
C LEU A 81 17.74 -27.62 -5.93
N ARG A 82 16.96 -27.36 -6.99
CA ARG A 82 17.08 -28.09 -8.27
C ARG A 82 18.26 -27.65 -9.14
N SER A 83 18.89 -26.51 -8.83
CA SER A 83 20.04 -25.97 -9.55
C SER A 83 21.39 -26.27 -8.88
N ALA A 84 21.37 -26.90 -7.70
CA ALA A 84 22.52 -27.45 -7.02
C ALA A 84 22.72 -28.92 -7.44
#